data_AF-R9JGC3-F1
#
_entry.id   AF-R9JGC3-F1
#
_cell.length_a   1.000
_cell.length_b   1.000
_cell.length_c   1.000
_cell.angle_alpha   90.00
_cell.angle_beta   90.00
_cell.angle_gamma   90.00
#
_symmetry.space_group_name_H-M   'P 1'
#
loop_
_entity.id
_entity.type
_entity.pdbx_description
1 polymer ?
#
loop_
_entity_poly.entity_id
_entity_poly.type
_entity_poly.pdbx_seq_one_letter_code
_entity_poly.pdbx_strand_id
1 'polypeptide(L)'
;MGEKKMKQDISGTLQDSNLFDEKQMKTITGALNYIKECGMYAYQYNTGKISEDEVNPMLFAYTDDDIYDYIEDAIAIFAEANPQKITYDAKDFVYR
;
A
#
# COMPACT_ATOMS: atom_id res chain seq x y z
N MET A 1 -4.03 -23.18 -20.63
CA MET A 1 -3.35 -21.88 -20.61
C MET A 1 -4.00 -21.09 -19.49
N GLY A 2 -3.45 -21.15 -18.28
CA GLY A 2 -4.06 -20.51 -17.12
C GLY A 2 -3.75 -19.02 -17.16
N GLU A 3 -4.77 -18.17 -17.14
CA GLU A 3 -4.60 -16.73 -16.92
C GLU A 3 -3.81 -16.55 -15.63
N LYS A 4 -2.60 -15.99 -15.74
CA LYS A 4 -1.88 -15.49 -14.59
C LYS A 4 -2.75 -14.38 -14.02
N LYS A 5 -3.50 -14.65 -12.95
CA LYS A 5 -4.10 -13.60 -12.12
C LYS A 5 -2.93 -12.70 -11.69
N MET A 6 -2.79 -11.57 -12.38
CA MET A 6 -1.85 -10.53 -12.02
C MET A 6 -2.23 -10.14 -10.60
N LYS A 7 -1.29 -10.23 -9.65
CA LYS A 7 -1.53 -9.75 -8.28
C LYS A 7 -1.79 -8.25 -8.40
N GLN A 8 -3.06 -7.85 -8.47
CA GLN A 8 -3.44 -6.46 -8.31
C GLN A 8 -3.10 -6.07 -6.88
N ASP A 9 -2.20 -5.09 -6.74
CA ASP A 9 -2.09 -4.34 -5.51
C ASP A 9 -3.19 -3.28 -5.48
N ILE A 10 -3.32 -2.61 -4.33
CA ILE A 10 -4.38 -1.63 -4.12
C ILE A 10 -4.31 -0.46 -5.11
N SER A 11 -3.11 -0.06 -5.54
CA SER A 11 -2.92 0.99 -6.55
C SER A 11 -3.51 0.57 -7.90
N GLY A 12 -3.23 -0.66 -8.35
CA GLY A 12 -3.81 -1.20 -9.58
C GLY A 12 -5.33 -1.31 -9.50
N THR A 13 -5.87 -1.80 -8.39
CA THR A 13 -7.33 -1.88 -8.17
C THR A 13 -8.00 -0.50 -8.23
N LEU A 14 -7.43 0.51 -7.58
CA LEU A 14 -7.97 1.87 -7.58
C LEU A 14 -7.86 2.51 -8.97
N GLN A 15 -6.75 2.30 -9.70
CA GLN A 15 -6.57 2.79 -11.06
C GLN A 15 -7.59 2.19 -12.03
N ASP A 16 -7.78 0.86 -11.98
CA ASP A 16 -8.68 0.14 -12.89
C ASP A 16 -10.17 0.47 -12.63
N SER A 17 -10.49 1.04 -11.46
CA SER A 17 -11.85 1.44 -11.10
C SER A 17 -12.38 2.64 -11.91
N ASN A 18 -11.49 3.45 -12.50
CA ASN A 18 -11.81 4.73 -13.16
C ASN A 18 -12.61 5.73 -12.27
N LEU A 19 -12.51 5.62 -10.93
CA LEU A 19 -13.21 6.50 -9.98
C LEU A 19 -12.46 7.80 -9.67
N PHE A 20 -11.19 7.89 -10.05
CA PHE A 20 -10.28 8.97 -9.66
C PHE A 20 -9.68 9.65 -10.89
N ASP A 21 -9.51 10.96 -10.82
CA ASP A 21 -8.76 11.71 -11.83
C ASP A 21 -7.23 11.48 -11.71
N GLU A 22 -6.48 11.95 -12.70
CA GLU A 22 -5.02 11.79 -12.75
C GLU A 22 -4.31 12.38 -11.52
N LYS A 23 -4.80 13.51 -11.00
CA LYS A 23 -4.20 14.18 -9.85
C LYS A 23 -4.45 13.41 -8.56
N GLN A 24 -5.66 12.91 -8.37
CA GLN A 24 -6.04 12.05 -7.25
C GLN A 24 -5.21 10.76 -7.30
N MET A 25 -5.13 10.09 -8.45
CA MET A 25 -4.34 8.87 -8.61
C MET A 25 -2.85 9.09 -8.34
N LYS A 26 -2.29 10.22 -8.77
CA LYS A 26 -0.88 10.56 -8.47
C LYS A 26 -0.65 10.72 -6.96
N THR A 27 -1.60 11.33 -6.25
CA THR A 27 -1.53 11.51 -4.79
C THR A 27 -1.59 10.17 -4.06
N ILE A 28 -2.61 9.36 -4.38
CA ILE A 28 -2.83 8.02 -3.81
C ILE A 28 -1.60 7.12 -4.05
N THR A 29 -1.11 7.09 -5.29
CA THR A 29 0.04 6.25 -5.68
C THR A 29 1.33 6.73 -5.00
N GLY A 30 1.51 8.04 -4.83
CA GLY A 30 2.63 8.61 -4.09
C GLY A 30 2.63 8.17 -2.63
N ALA A 31 1.48 8.26 -1.95
CA ALA A 31 1.32 7.81 -0.56
C ALA A 31 1.63 6.32 -0.40
N LEU A 32 1.05 5.46 -1.25
CA LEU A 32 1.29 4.01 -1.24
C LEU A 32 2.76 3.65 -1.49
N ASN A 33 3.40 4.33 -2.44
CA ASN A 33 4.81 4.11 -2.74
C ASN A 33 5.70 4.50 -1.55
N TYR A 34 5.40 5.61 -0.89
CA TYR A 34 6.19 6.06 0.25
C TYR A 34 6.09 5.09 1.43
N ILE A 35 4.88 4.60 1.76
CA ILE A 35 4.70 3.55 2.79
C ILE A 35 5.47 2.28 2.43
N LYS A 36 5.45 1.89 1.14
CA LYS A 36 6.21 0.74 0.65
C LYS A 36 7.71 0.95 0.76
N GLU A 37 8.21 2.14 0.48
CA GLU A 37 9.62 2.51 0.65
C GLU A 37 10.06 2.41 2.11
N CYS A 38 9.24 2.87 3.05
CA CYS A 38 9.49 2.69 4.48
C CYS A 38 9.60 1.20 4.85
N GLY A 39 8.63 0.39 4.43
CA GLY A 39 8.67 -1.06 4.67
C GLY A 39 9.86 -1.75 4.01
N MET A 40 10.29 -1.30 2.83
CA MET A 40 11.50 -1.79 2.16
C MET A 40 12.77 -1.38 2.91
N TYR A 41 12.82 -0.17 3.46
CA TYR A 41 13.94 0.30 4.27
C TYR A 41 14.07 -0.51 5.57
N ALA A 42 12.95 -0.73 6.28
CA ALA A 42 12.90 -1.60 7.45
C ALA A 42 13.35 -3.04 7.13
N TYR A 43 12.90 -3.59 5.99
CA TYR A 43 13.33 -4.91 5.53
C TYR A 43 14.84 -4.97 5.22
N GLN A 44 15.40 -3.92 4.62
CA GLN A 44 16.82 -3.84 4.32
C GLN A 44 17.66 -3.82 5.60
N TYR A 45 17.25 -3.04 6.62
CA TYR A 45 17.89 -3.08 7.93
C TYR A 45 17.78 -4.46 8.58
N ASN A 46 16.58 -5.05 8.62
CA ASN A 46 16.36 -6.38 9.20
C ASN A 46 17.15 -7.51 8.50
N THR A 47 17.51 -7.32 7.23
CA THR A 47 18.33 -8.27 6.46
C THR A 47 19.82 -7.93 6.44
N GLY A 48 20.25 -6.95 7.24
CA GLY A 48 21.65 -6.55 7.38
C GLY A 48 22.23 -5.80 6.17
N LYS A 49 21.38 -5.31 5.26
CA LYS A 49 21.82 -4.49 4.12
C LYS A 49 22.13 -3.04 4.50
N ILE A 50 21.53 -2.56 5.59
CA ILE A 50 21.81 -1.26 6.20
C ILE A 50 22.43 -1.57 7.57
N SER A 51 23.59 -0.98 7.85
CA SER A 51 24.26 -1.18 9.13
C SER A 51 23.64 -0.32 10.25
N GLU A 52 23.92 -0.65 11.51
CA GLU A 52 23.44 0.12 12.66
C GLU A 52 23.97 1.57 12.68
N ASP A 53 25.17 1.82 12.15
CA ASP A 53 25.74 3.17 12.07
C ASP A 53 25.10 4.03 10.95
N GLU A 54 24.46 3.39 9.97
CA GLU A 54 23.84 4.04 8.79
C GLU A 54 22.32 4.13 8.89
N VAL A 55 21.72 3.46 9.88
CA VAL A 55 20.26 3.36 9.98
C VAL A 55 19.65 4.69 10.44
N ASN A 56 18.57 5.08 9.78
CA ASN A 56 17.68 6.14 10.22
C ASN A 56 16.34 5.51 10.62
N PRO A 57 16.06 5.35 11.92
CA PRO A 57 14.81 4.75 12.40
C PRO A 57 13.54 5.48 11.92
N MET A 58 13.63 6.78 11.61
CA MET A 58 12.50 7.56 11.09
C MET A 58 12.03 7.10 9.70
N LEU A 59 12.82 6.28 9.01
CA LEU A 59 12.45 5.73 7.70
C LEU A 59 11.83 4.33 7.77
N PHE A 60 11.67 3.74 8.96
CA PHE A 60 11.06 2.42 9.09
C PHE A 60 9.56 2.40 8.81
N ALA A 61 8.87 3.47 9.17
CA ALA A 61 7.45 3.63 8.96
C ALA A 61 7.14 5.11 8.83
N TYR A 62 6.08 5.40 8.08
CA TYR A 62 5.45 6.70 8.18
C TYR A 62 4.64 6.79 9.46
N THR A 63 4.73 7.90 10.19
CA THR A 63 4.11 8.06 11.51
C THR A 63 3.11 9.20 11.58
N ASP A 64 3.02 10.04 10.55
CA ASP A 64 2.02 11.10 10.47
C ASP A 64 0.75 10.58 9.79
N ASP A 65 -0.40 11.24 9.98
CA ASP A 65 -1.70 10.72 9.54
C ASP A 65 -2.11 11.19 8.11
N ASP A 66 -1.51 12.27 7.61
CA ASP A 66 -1.95 12.96 6.38
C ASP A 66 -1.95 12.09 5.11
N ILE A 67 -0.98 11.19 4.93
CA ILE A 67 -0.97 10.31 3.75
C ILE A 67 -1.92 9.11 3.89
N TYR A 68 -2.23 8.72 5.13
CA TYR A 68 -3.18 7.65 5.41
C TYR A 68 -4.61 8.10 5.09
N ASP A 69 -4.94 9.37 5.34
CA ASP A 69 -6.23 9.95 4.98
C ASP A 69 -6.52 9.82 3.48
N TYR A 70 -5.55 10.12 2.60
CA TYR A 70 -5.74 9.97 1.15
C TYR A 70 -5.99 8.52 0.71
N ILE A 71 -5.38 7.56 1.41
CA ILE A 71 -5.54 6.14 1.11
C ILE A 71 -6.89 5.65 1.65
N GLU A 72 -7.27 6.05 2.87
CA GLU A 72 -8.56 5.72 3.48
C GLU A 72 -9.72 6.24 2.65
N ASP A 73 -9.69 7.53 2.27
CA ASP A 73 -10.70 8.14 1.42
C ASP A 73 -10.86 7.40 0.09
N ALA A 74 -9.74 7.04 -0.55
CA ALA A 74 -9.78 6.29 -1.81
C ALA A 74 -10.39 4.90 -1.63
N ILE A 75 -10.07 4.20 -0.54
CA ILE A 75 -10.65 2.90 -0.22
C ILE A 75 -12.15 3.03 0.06
N ALA A 76 -12.57 4.06 0.80
CA ALA A 76 -13.96 4.33 1.11
C ALA A 76 -14.78 4.59 -0.17
N ILE A 77 -14.31 5.49 -1.04
CA ILE A 77 -14.94 5.77 -2.35
C ILE A 77 -15.05 4.50 -3.19
N PHE A 78 -13.97 3.71 -3.25
CA PHE A 78 -13.99 2.45 -3.99
C PHE A 78 -15.01 1.46 -3.41
N ALA A 79 -15.08 1.33 -2.08
CA ALA A 79 -15.99 0.42 -1.40
C ALA A 79 -17.47 0.83 -1.57
N GLU A 80 -17.77 2.13 -1.55
CA GLU A 80 -19.11 2.64 -1.83
C GLU A 80 -19.56 2.33 -3.26
N ALA A 81 -18.66 2.47 -4.23
CA ALA A 81 -18.91 2.13 -5.63
C ALA A 81 -18.98 0.61 -5.88
N ASN A 82 -18.39 -0.21 -4.99
CA ASN A 82 -18.30 -1.66 -5.11
C ASN A 82 -18.84 -2.34 -3.85
N PRO A 83 -20.17 -2.38 -3.64
CA PRO A 83 -20.79 -2.84 -2.40
C PRO A 83 -20.64 -4.35 -2.13
N GLN A 84 -20.06 -5.10 -3.06
CA GLN A 84 -19.71 -6.49 -2.83
C GLN A 84 -18.56 -6.57 -1.84
N LYS A 85 -18.77 -7.32 -0.74
CA LYS A 85 -17.71 -7.54 0.25
C LYS A 85 -16.48 -8.15 -0.42
N ILE A 86 -15.34 -7.50 -0.21
CA ILE A 86 -14.04 -8.09 -0.52
C ILE A 86 -13.87 -9.32 0.39
N THR A 87 -13.82 -10.51 -0.18
CA THR A 87 -13.58 -11.74 0.57
C THR A 87 -12.13 -11.75 1.07
N TYR A 88 -11.96 -11.81 2.39
CA TYR A 88 -10.66 -11.95 3.02
C TYR A 88 -10.39 -13.41 3.36
N ASP A 89 -9.43 -14.01 2.66
CA ASP A 89 -8.87 -15.30 3.05
C ASP A 89 -7.67 -15.06 3.97
N ALA A 90 -7.80 -15.45 5.23
CA ALA A 90 -6.71 -15.37 6.19
C ALA A 90 -5.51 -16.18 5.68
N LYS A 91 -4.33 -15.59 5.75
CA LYS A 91 -3.08 -16.27 5.38
C LYS A 91 -2.41 -16.76 6.66
N ASP A 92 -2.08 -18.05 6.70
CA ASP A 92 -1.52 -18.71 7.89
C ASP A 92 -0.21 -18.11 8.42
N PHE A 93 0.48 -17.30 7.60
CA PHE A 93 1.74 -16.66 7.97
C PHE A 93 1.59 -15.19 8.39
N VAL A 94 0.37 -14.64 8.37
CA VAL A 94 0.08 -13.28 8.87
C VAL A 94 -0.44 -13.41 10.29
N TYR A 95 0.46 -13.31 11.26
CA TYR A 95 0.12 -13.26 12.68
C TYR A 95 -0.39 -11.84 13.01
N ARG A 96 -1.58 -11.74 13.60
CA ARG A 96 -2.19 -10.50 14.10
C ARG A 96 -2.12 -10.47 15.63
#